data_AF-K9Q061-F1
#
_entry.id   AF-K9Q061-F1
#
_cell.length_a   1.000
_cell.length_b   1.000
_cell.length_c   1.000
_cell.angle_alpha   90.00
_cell.angle_beta   90.00
_cell.angle_gamma   90.00
#
_symmetry.space_group_name_H-M   'P 1'
#
loop_
_entity.id
_entity.type
_entity.pdbx_description
1 polymer ?
#
loop_
_entity_poly.entity_id
_entity_poly.type
_entity_poly.pdbx_seq_one_letter_code
_entity_poly.pdbx_strand_id
1 'polypeptide(L)'
;MKRFDKIVLGSIFVLSLLVALLWGFGDRQPISVQQFSWEGKQVSVADKFFSFSLNQAIDPDFVEANLSIDPLLPGRLSWTGKKFFYTLTDLPIYGQEYQLKLAAPEDSDSEQEEEEKTEEILPFTFEPFLTRFQSRDRAFAYIGTEGDDRGRLILFNLTKQEKSILTPADLTVLDFEAYPDGDRLLFAAIPNATFDANLEDLQLYTVTTGLEDDTVTTTDETVIGKIDLVLDSEEYVNGKFQLADNGQRIIVQRVNKEDSRDRSLWVIEGKAEPRGLGIPAEEFLLAPDADVVAVSQEGRLSIVPLGRNSGAIQAKEQFTRLLAFSPNHNEQIALQENDGITSLYLTNGDEDQDDQLLLRTLTPIVDCLYEPRYGETIYCLKIDQAESLGQIVEEPFLSALDIATGNETPLLALPNYRDVRLSVAADGLALLFDQVVTANPTQNSNLFTDSGLAVEGGRVWLLALPELEQDAEIQPVPPESLLPGFRPQWMP
;
A
#
# COMPACT_ATOMS: atom_id res chain seq x y z
N MET A 1 -47.71 -15.96 67.46
CA MET A 1 -47.50 -15.66 66.04
C MET A 1 -48.79 -15.87 65.26
N LYS A 2 -49.32 -14.81 64.65
CA LYS A 2 -50.45 -14.90 63.72
C LYS A 2 -49.99 -15.71 62.49
N ARG A 3 -50.91 -16.31 61.71
CA ARG A 3 -50.55 -17.08 60.50
C ARG A 3 -49.64 -16.29 59.54
N PHE A 4 -49.78 -14.96 59.53
CA PHE A 4 -48.94 -14.03 58.80
C PHE A 4 -47.46 -14.06 59.24
N ASP A 5 -47.18 -14.03 60.55
CA ASP A 5 -45.79 -14.05 61.07
C ASP A 5 -45.05 -15.31 60.64
N LYS A 6 -45.75 -16.46 60.55
CA LYS A 6 -45.14 -17.73 60.12
C LYS A 6 -44.78 -17.73 58.64
N ILE A 7 -45.61 -17.09 57.80
CA ILE A 7 -45.35 -16.95 56.37
C ILE A 7 -44.17 -16.00 56.15
N VAL A 8 -44.15 -14.88 56.86
CA VAL A 8 -43.04 -13.90 56.80
C VAL A 8 -41.72 -14.53 57.26
N LEU A 9 -41.72 -15.27 58.38
CA LEU A 9 -40.52 -15.93 58.88
C LEU A 9 -40.00 -17.01 57.92
N GLY A 10 -40.91 -17.77 57.30
CA GLY A 10 -40.57 -18.75 56.26
C GLY A 10 -39.95 -18.10 55.02
N SER A 11 -40.52 -16.98 54.55
CA SER A 11 -39.97 -16.21 53.43
C SER A 11 -38.59 -15.64 53.74
N ILE A 12 -38.37 -15.10 54.95
CA ILE A 12 -37.06 -14.59 55.37
C ILE A 12 -36.03 -15.72 55.38
N PHE A 13 -36.37 -16.89 55.94
CA PHE A 13 -35.45 -18.03 55.99
C PHE A 13 -35.06 -18.52 54.59
N VAL A 14 -36.01 -18.63 53.67
CA VAL A 14 -35.76 -19.02 52.28
C VAL A 14 -34.89 -17.99 51.56
N LEU A 15 -35.15 -16.70 51.78
CA LEU A 15 -34.36 -15.63 51.15
C LEU A 15 -32.92 -15.61 51.70
N SER A 16 -32.75 -15.77 53.02
CA SER A 16 -31.43 -15.90 53.64
C SER A 16 -30.68 -17.14 53.17
N LEU A 17 -31.37 -18.27 52.96
CA LEU A 17 -30.78 -19.48 52.38
C LEU A 17 -30.32 -19.23 50.94
N LEU A 18 -31.12 -18.55 50.11
CA LEU A 18 -30.75 -18.19 48.74
C LEU A 18 -29.57 -17.22 48.70
N VAL A 19 -29.52 -16.23 49.59
CA VAL A 19 -28.38 -15.30 49.69
C VAL A 19 -27.11 -16.02 50.16
N ALA A 20 -27.21 -16.91 51.14
CA ALA A 20 -26.07 -17.74 51.59
C ALA A 20 -25.60 -18.71 50.50
N LEU A 21 -26.53 -19.22 49.68
CA LEU A 21 -26.23 -20.08 48.55
C LEU A 21 -25.56 -19.29 47.41
N LEU A 22 -26.01 -18.08 47.10
CA LEU A 22 -25.34 -17.18 46.15
C LEU A 22 -23.94 -16.76 46.61
N TRP A 23 -23.72 -16.58 47.92
CA TRP A 23 -22.39 -16.34 48.48
C TRP A 23 -21.50 -17.59 48.44
N GLY A 24 -22.05 -18.77 48.71
CA GLY A 24 -21.31 -20.04 48.67
C GLY A 24 -20.95 -20.50 47.25
N PHE A 25 -21.79 -20.16 46.27
CA PHE A 25 -21.55 -20.35 44.83
C PHE A 25 -21.12 -19.03 44.17
N GLY A 26 -20.33 -18.22 44.88
CA GLY A 26 -19.83 -16.93 44.39
C GLY A 26 -19.36 -17.01 42.93
N ASP A 27 -19.56 -15.92 42.21
CA ASP A 27 -19.41 -15.79 40.75
C ASP A 27 -18.05 -16.29 40.25
N ARG A 28 -17.94 -17.60 39.97
CA ARG A 28 -16.76 -18.26 39.41
C ARG A 28 -16.88 -18.25 37.88
N GLN A 29 -17.05 -17.07 37.31
CA GLN A 29 -16.95 -16.92 35.87
C GLN A 29 -15.47 -17.12 35.48
N PRO A 30 -15.14 -18.01 34.54
CA PRO A 30 -13.78 -18.12 34.05
C PRO A 30 -13.36 -16.79 33.40
N ILE A 31 -12.06 -16.50 33.43
CA ILE A 31 -11.50 -15.37 32.70
C ILE A 31 -11.65 -15.67 31.22
N SER A 32 -12.28 -14.77 30.48
CA SER A 32 -12.49 -14.92 29.05
C SER A 32 -12.36 -13.59 28.31
N VAL A 33 -12.00 -13.70 27.03
CA VAL A 33 -11.97 -12.57 26.10
C VAL A 33 -13.40 -12.23 25.70
N GLN A 34 -13.81 -10.98 25.94
CA GLN A 34 -15.14 -10.47 25.63
C GLN A 34 -15.22 -9.82 24.25
N GLN A 35 -14.12 -9.19 23.81
CA GLN A 35 -14.07 -8.42 22.57
C GLN A 35 -12.69 -8.55 21.96
N PHE A 36 -12.64 -8.68 20.64
CA PHE A 36 -11.42 -8.62 19.83
C PHE A 36 -11.66 -7.67 18.65
N SER A 37 -10.77 -6.69 18.45
CA SER A 37 -11.02 -5.60 17.49
C SER A 37 -10.90 -5.98 16.02
N TRP A 38 -10.24 -7.10 15.71
CA TRP A 38 -10.12 -7.67 14.37
C TRP A 38 -11.01 -8.90 14.16
N GLU A 39 -11.96 -9.13 15.06
CA GLU A 39 -12.91 -10.22 14.89
C GLU A 39 -13.73 -10.01 13.61
N GLY A 40 -13.62 -10.95 12.67
CA GLY A 40 -14.31 -10.88 11.39
C GLY A 40 -13.86 -9.75 10.47
N LYS A 41 -12.65 -9.19 10.69
CA LYS A 41 -12.07 -8.15 9.83
C LYS A 41 -10.97 -8.68 8.93
N GLN A 42 -10.86 -8.09 7.75
CA GLN A 42 -9.72 -8.22 6.85
C GLN A 42 -8.70 -7.11 7.15
N VAL A 43 -7.50 -7.51 7.53
CA VAL A 43 -6.44 -6.64 8.06
C VAL A 43 -5.53 -6.16 6.93
N SER A 44 -5.31 -4.86 6.82
CA SER A 44 -4.42 -4.22 5.86
C SER A 44 -3.07 -3.84 6.49
N VAL A 45 -2.11 -3.36 5.69
CA VAL A 45 -0.86 -2.81 6.23
C VAL A 45 -1.07 -1.50 7.00
N ALA A 46 -2.23 -0.85 6.86
CA ALA A 46 -2.60 0.33 7.66
C ALA A 46 -3.03 -0.05 9.10
N ASP A 47 -3.46 -1.30 9.32
CA ASP A 47 -3.91 -1.79 10.63
C ASP A 47 -2.73 -2.15 11.55
N LYS A 48 -2.11 -1.14 12.18
CA LYS A 48 -0.90 -1.33 13.00
C LYS A 48 -1.12 -1.93 14.39
N PHE A 49 -2.37 -2.10 14.85
CA PHE A 49 -2.62 -2.67 16.17
C PHE A 49 -4.00 -3.32 16.27
N PHE A 50 -4.10 -4.29 17.18
CA PHE A 50 -5.38 -4.81 17.65
C PHE A 50 -5.52 -4.66 19.16
N SER A 51 -6.75 -4.81 19.64
CA SER A 51 -7.04 -4.85 21.06
C SER A 51 -8.01 -5.97 21.39
N PHE A 52 -7.86 -6.50 22.60
CA PHE A 52 -8.84 -7.40 23.19
C PHE A 52 -9.13 -7.00 24.63
N SER A 53 -10.36 -7.28 25.08
CA SER A 53 -10.80 -6.96 26.44
C SER A 53 -11.21 -8.22 27.17
N LEU A 54 -10.77 -8.36 28.42
CA LEU A 54 -11.14 -9.47 29.29
C LEU A 54 -12.32 -9.09 30.19
N ASN A 55 -13.10 -10.10 30.62
CA ASN A 55 -14.16 -9.90 31.61
C ASN A 55 -13.63 -9.47 32.99
N GLN A 56 -12.39 -9.81 33.32
CA GLN A 56 -11.68 -9.39 34.53
C GLN A 56 -10.21 -9.07 34.28
N ALA A 57 -9.62 -8.26 35.17
CA ALA A 57 -8.19 -7.93 35.08
C ALA A 57 -7.36 -9.15 35.47
N ILE A 58 -6.26 -9.37 34.76
CA ILE A 58 -5.31 -10.46 34.97
C ILE A 58 -3.90 -9.88 34.95
N ASP A 59 -2.94 -10.65 35.43
CA ASP A 59 -1.51 -10.34 35.30
C ASP A 59 -1.12 -10.18 33.81
N PRO A 60 -0.57 -9.04 33.39
CA PRO A 60 -0.07 -8.84 32.04
C PRO A 60 1.01 -9.85 31.63
N ASP A 61 1.87 -10.26 32.57
CA ASP A 61 2.95 -11.21 32.29
C ASP A 61 2.39 -12.59 31.90
N PHE A 62 1.24 -12.96 32.47
CA PHE A 62 0.51 -14.17 32.07
C PHE A 62 0.03 -14.05 30.61
N VAL A 63 -0.51 -12.89 30.23
CA VAL A 63 -1.04 -12.70 28.87
C VAL A 63 0.11 -12.73 27.86
N GLU A 64 1.21 -12.04 28.14
CA GLU A 64 2.37 -12.02 27.26
C GLU A 64 2.99 -13.42 27.06
N ALA A 65 3.09 -14.21 28.13
CA ALA A 65 3.63 -15.58 28.05
C ALA A 65 2.73 -16.59 27.33
N ASN A 66 1.42 -16.35 27.27
CA ASN A 66 0.44 -17.30 26.73
C ASN A 66 -0.24 -16.83 25.43
N LEU A 67 0.07 -15.62 24.95
CA LEU A 67 -0.40 -15.09 23.68
C LEU A 67 0.52 -15.57 22.55
N SER A 68 -0.05 -16.24 21.56
CA SER A 68 0.65 -16.60 20.33
C SER A 68 -0.18 -16.28 19.09
N ILE A 69 0.50 -15.91 18.02
CA ILE A 69 -0.07 -15.65 16.71
C ILE A 69 0.68 -16.53 15.71
N ASP A 70 -0.05 -17.32 14.93
CA ASP A 70 0.50 -18.20 13.90
C ASP A 70 -0.19 -17.95 12.56
N PRO A 71 0.53 -17.64 11.47
CA PRO A 71 1.99 -17.39 11.39
C PRO A 71 2.45 -16.22 12.24
N LEU A 72 3.76 -16.15 12.54
CA LEU A 72 4.30 -15.13 13.44
C LEU A 72 3.99 -13.72 12.90
N LEU A 73 3.36 -12.91 13.75
CA LEU A 73 3.09 -11.50 13.50
C LEU A 73 3.69 -10.68 14.65
N PRO A 74 4.93 -10.19 14.53
CA PRO A 74 5.67 -9.54 15.62
C PRO A 74 4.99 -8.26 16.13
N GLY A 75 5.07 -8.02 17.44
CA GLY A 75 4.51 -6.84 18.06
C GLY A 75 4.80 -6.72 19.54
N ARG A 76 4.31 -5.62 20.14
CA ARG A 76 4.46 -5.27 21.55
C ARG A 76 3.12 -5.22 22.24
N LEU A 77 3.03 -5.87 23.39
CA LEU A 77 1.85 -5.85 24.24
C LEU A 77 1.88 -4.63 25.17
N SER A 78 0.74 -3.95 25.31
CA SER A 78 0.50 -2.94 26.34
C SER A 78 -0.92 -3.11 26.88
N TRP A 79 -1.21 -2.55 28.05
CA TRP A 79 -2.50 -2.78 28.71
C TRP A 79 -2.98 -1.58 29.52
N THR A 80 -4.29 -1.54 29.74
CA THR A 80 -4.95 -0.63 30.68
C THR A 80 -6.15 -1.34 31.32
N GLY A 81 -6.04 -1.64 32.62
CA GLY A 81 -7.07 -2.38 33.35
C GLY A 81 -7.33 -3.77 32.77
N LYS A 82 -8.46 -3.95 32.09
CA LYS A 82 -8.89 -5.22 31.47
C LYS A 82 -8.65 -5.28 29.96
N LYS A 83 -8.14 -4.20 29.37
CA LYS A 83 -7.96 -4.06 27.92
C LYS A 83 -6.49 -4.16 27.57
N PHE A 84 -6.19 -5.01 26.62
CA PHE A 84 -4.85 -5.23 26.07
C PHE A 84 -4.80 -4.70 24.64
N PHE A 85 -3.65 -4.14 24.28
CA PHE A 85 -3.34 -3.63 22.95
C PHE A 85 -2.07 -4.27 22.47
N TYR A 86 -2.11 -4.85 21.27
CA TYR A 86 -0.96 -5.43 20.61
C TYR A 86 -0.61 -4.55 19.42
N THR A 87 0.53 -3.86 19.49
CA THR A 87 1.00 -2.98 18.42
C THR A 87 2.03 -3.72 17.59
N LEU A 88 1.80 -3.83 16.29
CA LEU A 88 2.68 -4.54 15.39
C LEU A 88 4.04 -3.83 15.29
N THR A 89 5.10 -4.62 15.17
CA THR A 89 6.45 -4.13 14.86
C THR A 89 6.90 -4.47 13.45
N ASP A 90 6.11 -5.25 12.71
CA ASP A 90 6.29 -5.57 11.29
C ASP A 90 4.92 -5.57 10.59
N LEU A 91 4.89 -5.50 9.25
CA LEU A 91 3.65 -5.48 8.47
C LEU A 91 2.99 -6.87 8.43
N PRO A 92 1.65 -6.94 8.42
CA PRO A 92 0.96 -8.18 8.08
C PRO A 92 1.26 -8.56 6.64
N ILE A 93 1.55 -9.84 6.42
CA ILE A 93 1.77 -10.42 5.10
C ILE A 93 0.41 -10.58 4.43
N TYR A 94 0.24 -10.05 3.21
CA TYR A 94 -1.03 -10.14 2.50
C TYR A 94 -1.30 -11.55 1.98
N GLY A 95 -2.58 -11.93 1.93
CA GLY A 95 -3.07 -13.24 1.51
C GLY A 95 -2.90 -14.34 2.55
N GLN A 96 -2.76 -13.98 3.83
CA GLN A 96 -2.48 -14.91 4.93
C GLN A 96 -3.64 -14.94 5.95
N GLU A 97 -3.96 -16.14 6.43
CA GLU A 97 -4.83 -16.32 7.60
C GLU A 97 -3.95 -16.41 8.84
N TYR A 98 -4.30 -15.65 9.88
CA TYR A 98 -3.63 -15.66 11.18
C TYR A 98 -4.54 -16.27 12.23
N GLN A 99 -3.94 -17.08 13.10
CA GLN A 99 -4.60 -17.67 14.25
C GLN A 99 -4.03 -17.05 15.52
N LEU A 100 -4.86 -16.30 16.24
CA LEU A 100 -4.52 -15.77 17.55
C LEU A 100 -5.00 -16.73 18.63
N LYS A 101 -4.09 -17.16 19.49
CA LYS A 101 -4.33 -18.05 20.62
C LYS A 101 -3.89 -17.35 21.90
N LEU A 102 -4.77 -17.34 22.90
CA LEU A 102 -4.41 -17.06 24.28
C LEU A 102 -4.67 -18.35 25.06
N ALA A 103 -3.58 -19.06 25.38
CA ALA A 103 -3.65 -20.37 26.00
C ALA A 103 -4.11 -20.29 27.46
N ALA A 104 -4.78 -21.34 27.93
CA ALA A 104 -4.85 -21.59 29.35
C ALA A 104 -3.45 -21.92 29.87
N PRO A 105 -3.17 -21.66 31.16
CA PRO A 105 -1.91 -22.06 31.76
C PRO A 105 -1.69 -23.56 31.53
N GLU A 106 -0.53 -23.92 30.99
CA GLU A 106 -0.11 -25.33 30.96
C GLU A 106 0.08 -25.78 32.40
N ASP A 107 -0.59 -26.88 32.79
CA ASP A 107 -0.17 -27.66 33.95
C ASP A 107 1.24 -28.17 33.64
N SER A 108 2.26 -27.42 34.06
CA SER A 108 3.65 -27.79 33.84
C SER A 108 3.90 -29.18 34.45
N ASP A 109 4.17 -30.16 33.59
CA ASP A 109 4.71 -31.47 33.89
C ASP A 109 3.98 -32.29 34.97
N SER A 110 2.95 -33.03 34.54
CA SER A 110 2.49 -34.26 35.21
C SER A 110 2.50 -35.45 34.24
N GLU A 111 3.67 -35.75 33.67
CA GLU A 111 4.03 -37.11 33.24
C GLU A 111 5.36 -37.54 33.88
N GLN A 112 5.53 -37.30 35.18
CA GLN A 112 6.40 -38.11 36.03
C GLN A 112 6.13 -37.80 37.51
N GLU A 113 6.01 -38.88 38.27
CA GLU A 113 5.92 -38.97 39.74
C GLU A 113 4.50 -38.77 40.35
N GLU A 114 3.81 -39.91 40.48
CA GLU A 114 2.81 -40.17 41.53
C GLU A 114 3.47 -40.02 42.91
N GLU A 115 3.69 -38.79 43.39
CA GLU A 115 3.97 -38.54 44.80
C GLU A 115 3.54 -37.11 45.16
N GLU A 116 2.41 -37.02 45.88
CA GLU A 116 1.93 -35.88 46.68
C GLU A 116 2.32 -34.46 46.20
N LYS A 117 1.98 -34.09 44.95
CA LYS A 117 1.88 -32.67 44.59
C LYS A 117 0.60 -32.10 45.19
N THR A 118 0.77 -31.22 46.16
CA THR A 118 -0.26 -30.24 46.50
C THR A 118 -0.56 -29.48 45.21
N GLU A 119 -1.73 -29.71 44.60
CA GLU A 119 -2.23 -28.90 43.50
C GLU A 119 -2.14 -27.43 43.95
N GLU A 120 -1.14 -26.69 43.48
CA GLU A 120 -1.21 -25.23 43.47
C GLU A 120 -2.32 -24.89 42.48
N ILE A 121 -3.56 -24.92 42.98
CA ILE A 121 -4.73 -24.43 42.28
C ILE A 121 -4.41 -22.98 41.92
N LEU A 122 -4.11 -22.73 40.64
CA LEU A 122 -4.05 -21.37 40.13
C LEU A 122 -5.35 -20.67 40.57
N PRO A 123 -5.29 -19.47 41.18
CA PRO A 123 -6.42 -18.87 41.86
C PRO A 123 -7.57 -18.44 40.92
N PHE A 124 -7.48 -18.76 39.63
CA PHE A 124 -8.45 -18.43 38.60
C PHE A 124 -8.55 -19.55 37.55
N THR A 125 -9.74 -19.74 36.99
CA THR A 125 -9.96 -20.58 35.81
C THR A 125 -9.90 -19.69 34.57
N PHE A 126 -9.13 -20.07 33.56
CA PHE A 126 -9.00 -19.34 32.29
C PHE A 126 -9.65 -20.11 31.15
N GLU A 127 -10.47 -19.44 30.34
CA GLU A 127 -11.04 -20.01 29.12
C GLU A 127 -10.10 -19.72 27.93
N PRO A 128 -9.50 -20.75 27.29
CA PRO A 128 -8.64 -20.54 26.13
C PRO A 128 -9.38 -19.75 25.06
N PHE A 129 -8.73 -18.70 24.54
CA PHE A 129 -9.27 -17.92 23.44
C PHE A 129 -8.56 -18.31 22.15
N LEU A 130 -9.34 -18.65 21.13
CA LEU A 130 -8.86 -18.97 19.80
C LEU A 130 -9.71 -18.20 18.79
N THR A 131 -9.06 -17.35 18.01
CA THR A 131 -9.73 -16.61 16.94
C THR A 131 -8.85 -16.59 15.70
N ARG A 132 -9.48 -16.27 14.56
CA ARG A 132 -8.79 -16.11 13.29
C ARG A 132 -9.16 -14.78 12.67
N PHE A 133 -8.19 -14.20 11.98
CA PHE A 133 -8.37 -13.03 11.14
C PHE A 133 -7.53 -13.22 9.88
N GLN A 134 -7.91 -12.55 8.80
CA GLN A 134 -7.23 -12.67 7.52
C GLN A 134 -6.64 -11.33 7.12
N SER A 135 -5.48 -11.32 6.48
CA SER A 135 -5.01 -10.10 5.82
C SER A 135 -5.71 -9.87 4.47
N ARG A 136 -5.57 -8.66 3.92
CA ARG A 136 -6.01 -8.35 2.56
C ARG A 136 -5.42 -9.33 1.56
N ASP A 137 -6.18 -9.66 0.52
CA ASP A 137 -5.68 -10.49 -0.57
C ASP A 137 -4.56 -9.76 -1.30
N ARG A 138 -3.57 -10.50 -1.81
CA ARG A 138 -2.63 -9.95 -2.78
C ARG A 138 -3.34 -9.81 -4.10
N ALA A 139 -3.56 -8.58 -4.53
CA ALA A 139 -4.12 -8.28 -5.84
C ALA A 139 -3.32 -7.17 -6.52
N PHE A 140 -3.33 -7.14 -7.84
CA PHE A 140 -2.74 -6.06 -8.61
C PHE A 140 -3.61 -5.76 -9.83
N ALA A 141 -3.55 -4.52 -10.30
CA ALA A 141 -4.16 -4.10 -11.54
C ALA A 141 -3.11 -3.90 -12.63
N TYR A 142 -3.51 -4.01 -13.89
CA TYR A 142 -2.65 -3.78 -15.05
C TYR A 142 -3.49 -3.49 -16.31
N ILE A 143 -2.86 -2.96 -17.36
CA ILE A 143 -3.49 -2.74 -18.67
C ILE A 143 -3.18 -3.94 -19.58
N GLY A 144 -4.22 -4.57 -20.12
CA GLY A 144 -4.06 -5.71 -21.03
C GLY A 144 -3.45 -5.33 -22.38
N THR A 145 -2.68 -6.24 -22.99
CA THR A 145 -1.99 -5.99 -24.27
C THR A 145 -2.42 -6.92 -25.42
N GLU A 146 -3.13 -8.00 -25.12
CA GLU A 146 -3.49 -9.06 -26.09
C GLU A 146 -5.01 -9.30 -26.16
N GLY A 147 -5.51 -9.75 -27.31
CA GLY A 147 -6.89 -10.22 -27.48
C GLY A 147 -7.97 -9.24 -27.00
N ASP A 148 -9.00 -9.78 -26.33
CA ASP A 148 -10.15 -9.02 -25.80
C ASP A 148 -9.81 -8.16 -24.56
N ASP A 149 -8.61 -8.32 -24.02
CA ASP A 149 -8.07 -7.58 -22.87
C ASP A 149 -7.35 -6.29 -23.30
N ARG A 150 -6.99 -6.18 -24.57
CA ARG A 150 -6.11 -5.10 -25.06
C ARG A 150 -6.70 -3.73 -24.75
N GLY A 151 -5.93 -2.91 -24.03
CA GLY A 151 -6.30 -1.56 -23.63
C GLY A 151 -7.35 -1.47 -22.52
N ARG A 152 -7.67 -2.59 -21.87
CA ARG A 152 -8.63 -2.62 -20.77
C ARG A 152 -7.88 -2.78 -19.44
N LEU A 153 -8.47 -2.19 -18.39
CA LEU A 153 -7.95 -2.32 -17.05
C LEU A 153 -8.42 -3.65 -16.46
N ILE A 154 -7.48 -4.41 -15.93
CA ILE A 154 -7.70 -5.75 -15.40
C ILE A 154 -7.23 -5.78 -13.96
N LEU A 155 -8.02 -6.40 -13.10
CA LEU A 155 -7.65 -6.76 -11.74
C LEU A 155 -7.33 -8.26 -11.70
N PHE A 156 -6.19 -8.61 -11.12
CA PHE A 156 -5.83 -9.98 -10.84
C PHE A 156 -5.62 -10.17 -9.33
N ASN A 157 -6.48 -10.98 -8.71
CA ASN A 157 -6.31 -11.40 -7.33
C ASN A 157 -5.42 -12.64 -7.31
N LEU A 158 -4.16 -12.46 -6.91
CA LEU A 158 -3.14 -13.50 -6.84
C LEU A 158 -3.44 -14.52 -5.73
N THR A 159 -4.02 -14.09 -4.61
CA THR A 159 -4.40 -15.00 -3.51
C THR A 159 -5.50 -15.98 -3.96
N LYS A 160 -6.52 -15.47 -4.66
CA LYS A 160 -7.66 -16.28 -5.15
C LYS A 160 -7.44 -16.87 -6.54
N GLN A 161 -6.41 -16.44 -7.27
CA GLN A 161 -6.15 -16.78 -8.68
C GLN A 161 -7.32 -16.38 -9.60
N GLU A 162 -7.88 -15.20 -9.37
CA GLU A 162 -9.05 -14.70 -10.09
C GLU A 162 -8.71 -13.47 -10.92
N LYS A 163 -9.19 -13.46 -12.17
CA LYS A 163 -9.02 -12.35 -13.11
C LYS A 163 -10.36 -11.69 -13.40
N SER A 164 -10.42 -10.38 -13.24
CA SER A 164 -11.60 -9.55 -13.50
C SER A 164 -11.27 -8.41 -14.44
N ILE A 165 -12.10 -8.18 -15.45
CA ILE A 165 -11.94 -7.03 -16.35
C ILE A 165 -12.80 -5.88 -15.82
N LEU A 166 -12.16 -4.74 -15.55
CA LEU A 166 -12.80 -3.60 -14.88
C LEU A 166 -13.42 -2.60 -15.86
N THR A 167 -12.80 -2.39 -17.03
CA THR A 167 -13.29 -1.42 -18.01
C THR A 167 -13.94 -2.09 -19.22
N PRO A 168 -14.94 -1.45 -19.87
CA PRO A 168 -15.53 -1.95 -21.11
C PRO A 168 -14.58 -1.78 -22.30
N ALA A 169 -14.90 -2.41 -23.43
CA ALA A 169 -14.05 -2.44 -24.62
C ALA A 169 -14.07 -1.14 -25.45
N ASP A 170 -14.99 -0.22 -25.16
CA ASP A 170 -15.10 1.10 -25.80
C ASP A 170 -14.23 2.17 -25.09
N LEU A 171 -13.55 1.83 -24.00
CA LEU A 171 -12.56 2.66 -23.33
C LEU A 171 -11.17 2.06 -23.49
N THR A 172 -10.24 2.82 -24.06
CA THR A 172 -8.81 2.43 -24.09
C THR A 172 -8.05 3.16 -22.99
N VAL A 173 -7.63 2.40 -21.99
CA VAL A 173 -6.90 2.86 -20.80
C VAL A 173 -5.42 3.03 -21.14
N LEU A 174 -4.85 4.16 -20.75
CA LEU A 174 -3.44 4.50 -21.01
C LEU A 174 -2.59 4.56 -19.73
N ASP A 175 -3.19 4.97 -18.61
CA ASP A 175 -2.53 5.04 -17.30
C ASP A 175 -3.57 4.96 -16.17
N PHE A 176 -3.15 4.53 -14.98
CA PHE A 176 -4.03 4.41 -13.81
C PHE A 176 -3.26 4.46 -12.50
N GLU A 177 -3.98 4.77 -11.42
CA GLU A 177 -3.52 4.75 -10.03
C GLU A 177 -4.59 4.18 -9.11
N ALA A 178 -4.20 3.36 -8.13
CA ALA A 178 -5.10 2.79 -7.13
C ALA A 178 -5.43 3.77 -5.99
N TYR A 179 -6.69 3.80 -5.56
CA TYR A 179 -7.05 4.48 -4.31
C TYR A 179 -6.53 3.71 -3.10
N PRO A 180 -6.23 4.40 -1.97
CA PRO A 180 -5.58 3.80 -0.80
C PRO A 180 -6.37 2.67 -0.14
N ASP A 181 -7.69 2.70 -0.25
CA ASP A 181 -8.56 1.66 0.30
C ASP A 181 -8.66 0.44 -0.63
N GLY A 182 -8.15 0.54 -1.86
CA GLY A 182 -8.19 -0.51 -2.88
C GLY A 182 -9.57 -0.72 -3.52
N ASP A 183 -10.59 0.05 -3.11
CA ASP A 183 -11.99 -0.04 -3.54
C ASP A 183 -12.21 0.42 -5.00
N ARG A 184 -11.36 1.33 -5.48
CA ARG A 184 -11.45 1.91 -6.83
C ARG A 184 -10.08 2.28 -7.41
N LEU A 185 -10.03 2.48 -8.72
CA LEU A 185 -8.86 2.95 -9.47
C LEU A 185 -9.22 4.26 -10.18
N LEU A 186 -8.34 5.26 -10.11
CA LEU A 186 -8.35 6.43 -11.00
C LEU A 186 -7.64 6.03 -12.30
N PHE A 187 -8.22 6.29 -13.47
CA PHE A 187 -7.58 5.94 -14.73
C PHE A 187 -7.84 6.97 -15.82
N ALA A 188 -6.87 7.12 -16.71
CA ALA A 188 -6.97 7.91 -17.92
C ALA A 188 -7.33 7.00 -19.11
N ALA A 189 -8.39 7.36 -19.84
CA ALA A 189 -8.82 6.61 -21.01
C ALA A 189 -9.34 7.50 -22.13
N ILE A 190 -9.23 6.99 -23.36
CA ILE A 190 -9.82 7.59 -24.56
C ILE A 190 -11.14 6.88 -24.86
N PRO A 191 -12.28 7.61 -24.89
CA PRO A 191 -13.56 7.04 -25.26
C PRO A 191 -13.66 6.76 -26.75
N ASN A 192 -14.27 5.63 -27.10
CA ASN A 192 -14.50 5.23 -28.49
C ASN A 192 -13.21 5.31 -29.33
N ALA A 193 -12.10 4.80 -28.78
CA ALA A 193 -10.82 4.72 -29.48
C ALA A 193 -10.97 3.82 -30.73
N THR A 194 -11.51 4.42 -31.78
CA THR A 194 -11.43 3.93 -33.14
C THR A 194 -9.97 4.08 -33.59
N PHE A 195 -9.66 3.56 -34.78
CA PHE A 195 -8.30 3.61 -35.34
C PHE A 195 -7.71 5.03 -35.48
N ASP A 196 -8.45 6.12 -35.18
CA ASP A 196 -7.97 7.51 -35.12
C ASP A 196 -8.04 8.09 -33.69
N ALA A 197 -7.76 7.30 -32.65
CA ALA A 197 -7.80 7.74 -31.25
C ALA A 197 -6.90 8.97 -31.03
N ASN A 198 -7.53 10.12 -30.77
CA ASN A 198 -6.81 11.36 -30.51
C ASN A 198 -6.45 11.43 -29.02
N LEU A 199 -5.15 11.54 -28.71
CA LEU A 199 -4.69 11.74 -27.32
C LEU A 199 -5.29 13.01 -26.69
N GLU A 200 -5.76 13.97 -27.50
CA GLU A 200 -6.48 15.16 -27.04
C GLU A 200 -7.84 14.86 -26.41
N ASP A 201 -8.38 13.65 -26.59
CA ASP A 201 -9.66 13.21 -26.03
C ASP A 201 -9.48 12.44 -24.70
N LEU A 202 -8.26 12.39 -24.14
CA LEU A 202 -7.97 11.71 -22.89
C LEU A 202 -8.77 12.29 -21.72
N GLN A 203 -9.52 11.44 -21.02
CA GLN A 203 -10.37 11.80 -19.88
C GLN A 203 -9.99 10.98 -18.65
N LEU A 204 -10.28 11.52 -17.46
CA LEU A 204 -10.07 10.83 -16.20
C LEU A 204 -11.38 10.25 -15.68
N TYR A 205 -11.31 9.01 -15.22
CA TYR A 205 -12.43 8.23 -14.72
C TYR A 205 -12.03 7.52 -13.43
N THR A 206 -13.02 7.14 -12.62
CA THR A 206 -12.82 6.10 -11.59
C THR A 206 -13.52 4.82 -11.99
N VAL A 207 -12.96 3.67 -11.60
CA VAL A 207 -13.62 2.36 -11.69
C VAL A 207 -13.51 1.59 -10.38
N THR A 208 -14.61 1.00 -9.93
CA THR A 208 -14.64 0.15 -8.72
C THR A 208 -13.99 -1.22 -8.98
N THR A 209 -13.22 -1.70 -8.02
CA THR A 209 -12.46 -2.97 -8.11
C THR A 209 -13.27 -4.17 -7.62
N GLY A 210 -14.24 -3.94 -6.72
CA GLY A 210 -14.95 -5.01 -6.01
C GLY A 210 -14.09 -5.71 -4.94
N LEU A 211 -12.91 -5.19 -4.61
CA LEU A 211 -12.20 -5.58 -3.40
C LEU A 211 -12.96 -5.01 -2.21
N GLU A 212 -13.36 -5.85 -1.27
CA GLU A 212 -14.11 -5.44 -0.09
C GLU A 212 -13.24 -4.55 0.81
N ASP A 213 -13.77 -3.39 1.17
CA ASP A 213 -13.33 -2.66 2.35
C ASP A 213 -14.39 -2.84 3.45
N ASP A 214 -13.98 -3.42 4.58
CA ASP A 214 -14.86 -3.70 5.72
C ASP A 214 -15.47 -2.45 6.36
N THR A 215 -15.01 -1.25 5.96
CA THR A 215 -15.57 0.02 6.41
C THR A 215 -16.85 0.42 5.64
N VAL A 216 -17.12 -0.18 4.48
CA VAL A 216 -18.23 0.22 3.59
C VAL A 216 -19.39 -0.76 3.71
N THR A 217 -20.39 -0.39 4.52
CA THR A 217 -21.67 -1.10 4.61
C THR A 217 -22.46 -0.94 3.31
N THR A 218 -22.36 -1.92 2.40
CA THR A 218 -23.29 -2.16 1.26
C THR A 218 -23.83 -0.87 0.62
N THR A 219 -22.96 -0.08 0.02
CA THR A 219 -23.32 1.01 -0.92
C THR A 219 -23.06 0.54 -2.36
N ASP A 220 -23.54 1.31 -3.34
CA ASP A 220 -23.30 1.13 -4.80
C ASP A 220 -21.79 1.10 -5.20
N GLU A 221 -20.86 1.19 -4.25
CA GLU A 221 -19.41 1.15 -4.43
C GLU A 221 -18.83 -0.27 -4.49
N THR A 222 -19.63 -1.30 -4.14
CA THR A 222 -19.19 -2.72 -4.18
C THR A 222 -19.40 -3.40 -5.54
N VAL A 223 -20.15 -2.78 -6.47
CA VAL A 223 -20.37 -3.34 -7.80
C VAL A 223 -19.10 -3.17 -8.61
N ILE A 224 -18.41 -4.28 -8.94
CA ILE A 224 -17.20 -4.27 -9.78
C ILE A 224 -17.45 -3.61 -11.15
N GLY A 225 -16.49 -2.81 -11.61
CA GLY A 225 -16.52 -2.21 -12.95
C GLY A 225 -17.49 -1.04 -13.12
N LYS A 226 -17.95 -0.42 -12.02
CA LYS A 226 -18.75 0.81 -12.09
C LYS A 226 -17.82 1.98 -12.40
N ILE A 227 -18.12 2.70 -13.47
CA ILE A 227 -17.29 3.81 -13.98
C ILE A 227 -17.99 5.15 -13.77
N ASP A 228 -17.26 6.11 -13.23
CA ASP A 228 -17.69 7.50 -13.05
C ASP A 228 -16.66 8.46 -13.69
N LEU A 229 -17.12 9.48 -14.42
CA LEU A 229 -16.25 10.51 -15.00
C LEU A 229 -15.77 11.48 -13.91
N VAL A 230 -14.45 11.70 -13.85
CA VAL A 230 -13.81 12.65 -12.93
C VAL A 230 -13.49 13.97 -13.63
N LEU A 231 -12.92 13.88 -14.83
CA LEU A 231 -12.48 15.06 -15.58
C LEU A 231 -12.62 14.83 -17.09
N ASP A 232 -13.40 15.69 -17.73
CA ASP A 232 -13.55 15.71 -19.19
C ASP A 232 -12.35 16.36 -19.91
N SER A 233 -12.42 16.34 -21.23
CA SER A 233 -11.43 16.89 -22.15
C SER A 233 -12.03 17.94 -23.10
N GLU A 234 -13.13 18.61 -22.74
CA GLU A 234 -13.83 19.49 -23.68
C GLU A 234 -12.98 20.73 -24.06
N GLU A 235 -12.49 21.45 -23.06
CA GLU A 235 -11.70 22.69 -23.26
C GLU A 235 -10.18 22.46 -23.18
N TYR A 236 -9.76 21.36 -22.56
CA TYR A 236 -8.35 21.07 -22.28
C TYR A 236 -8.00 19.63 -22.67
N VAL A 237 -6.77 19.44 -23.10
CA VAL A 237 -6.12 18.13 -23.16
C VAL A 237 -5.60 17.79 -21.77
N ASN A 238 -5.99 16.62 -21.24
CA ASN A 238 -5.46 16.11 -19.99
C ASN A 238 -4.16 15.32 -20.28
N GLY A 239 -3.17 15.46 -19.39
CA GLY A 239 -1.88 14.77 -19.47
C GLY A 239 -1.66 13.85 -18.26
N LYS A 240 -0.39 13.75 -17.82
CA LYS A 240 -0.02 12.99 -16.62
C LYS A 240 -0.85 13.45 -15.41
N PHE A 241 -1.24 12.50 -14.58
CA PHE A 241 -1.92 12.74 -13.32
C PHE A 241 -1.27 11.95 -12.19
N GLN A 242 -1.56 12.34 -10.95
CA GLN A 242 -1.27 11.56 -9.74
C GLN A 242 -2.41 11.71 -8.73
N LEU A 243 -2.69 10.65 -8.01
CA LEU A 243 -3.60 10.55 -6.88
C LEU A 243 -2.77 10.56 -5.59
N ALA A 244 -3.19 11.34 -4.59
CA ALA A 244 -2.53 11.30 -3.30
C ALA A 244 -2.81 10.00 -2.55
N ASP A 245 -1.88 9.55 -1.71
CA ASP A 245 -1.99 8.37 -0.85
C ASP A 245 -3.09 8.47 0.22
N ASN A 246 -3.70 9.64 0.39
CA ASN A 246 -4.92 9.82 1.21
C ASN A 246 -6.23 9.73 0.40
N GLY A 247 -6.15 9.59 -0.93
CA GLY A 247 -7.29 9.48 -1.85
C GLY A 247 -8.09 10.77 -2.06
N GLN A 248 -7.66 11.91 -1.50
CA GLN A 248 -8.48 13.13 -1.43
C GLN A 248 -8.19 14.13 -2.56
N ARG A 249 -6.98 14.11 -3.12
CA ARG A 249 -6.54 15.05 -4.16
C ARG A 249 -6.00 14.34 -5.38
N ILE A 250 -6.36 14.87 -6.54
CA ILE A 250 -5.79 14.49 -7.83
C ILE A 250 -5.06 15.71 -8.39
N ILE A 251 -3.82 15.53 -8.82
CA ILE A 251 -3.09 16.50 -9.63
C ILE A 251 -3.09 16.03 -11.07
N VAL A 252 -3.38 16.92 -12.01
CA VAL A 252 -3.39 16.61 -13.45
C VAL A 252 -2.80 17.76 -14.25
N GLN A 253 -1.97 17.43 -15.23
CA GLN A 253 -1.51 18.40 -16.22
C GLN A 253 -2.62 18.68 -17.22
N ARG A 254 -2.91 19.96 -17.49
CA ARG A 254 -3.86 20.37 -18.52
C ARG A 254 -3.25 21.38 -19.49
N VAL A 255 -3.57 21.23 -20.77
CA VAL A 255 -3.19 22.16 -21.84
C VAL A 255 -4.44 22.62 -22.55
N ASN A 256 -4.65 23.93 -22.65
CA ASN A 256 -5.80 24.49 -23.33
C ASN A 256 -5.77 24.15 -24.83
N LYS A 257 -6.89 23.70 -25.39
CA LYS A 257 -6.99 23.31 -26.81
C LYS A 257 -6.89 24.50 -27.77
N GLU A 258 -7.27 25.70 -27.33
CA GLU A 258 -7.22 26.93 -28.14
C GLU A 258 -5.90 27.70 -27.97
N ASP A 259 -5.26 27.63 -26.80
CA ASP A 259 -3.96 28.26 -26.52
C ASP A 259 -2.98 27.29 -25.83
N SER A 260 -2.10 26.66 -26.61
CA SER A 260 -1.12 25.68 -26.09
C SER A 260 -0.06 26.27 -25.13
N ARG A 261 -0.03 27.59 -24.96
CA ARG A 261 0.79 28.29 -23.95
C ARG A 261 0.10 28.31 -22.59
N ASP A 262 -1.22 28.18 -22.55
CA ASP A 262 -1.99 27.94 -21.33
C ASP A 262 -1.87 26.46 -20.97
N ARG A 263 -0.77 26.14 -20.29
CA ARG A 263 -0.48 24.83 -19.73
C ARG A 263 -0.18 24.98 -18.24
N SER A 264 -0.82 24.17 -17.42
CA SER A 264 -0.59 24.20 -15.98
C SER A 264 -0.97 22.89 -15.32
N LEU A 265 -0.49 22.69 -14.10
CA LEU A 265 -1.03 21.71 -13.17
C LEU A 265 -2.36 22.19 -12.60
N TRP A 266 -3.30 21.27 -12.44
CA TRP A 266 -4.61 21.48 -11.85
C TRP A 266 -4.79 20.52 -10.69
N VAL A 267 -5.48 20.97 -9.65
CA VAL A 267 -5.85 20.15 -8.50
C VAL A 267 -7.37 19.94 -8.45
N ILE A 268 -7.76 18.71 -8.17
CA ILE A 268 -9.15 18.28 -7.95
C ILE A 268 -9.24 17.76 -6.53
N GLU A 269 -10.21 18.26 -5.76
CA GLU A 269 -10.42 17.88 -4.36
C GLU A 269 -11.81 17.24 -4.23
N GLY A 270 -11.87 15.90 -4.20
CA GLY A 270 -13.13 15.16 -4.24
C GLY A 270 -13.99 15.53 -5.46
N LYS A 271 -15.19 16.07 -5.21
CA LYS A 271 -16.14 16.51 -6.25
C LYS A 271 -16.11 18.01 -6.53
N ALA A 272 -15.12 18.73 -5.99
CA ALA A 272 -14.97 20.16 -6.23
C ALA A 272 -14.55 20.44 -7.68
N GLU A 273 -14.85 21.64 -8.17
CA GLU A 273 -14.38 22.06 -9.49
C GLU A 273 -12.85 22.07 -9.55
N PRO A 274 -12.26 21.54 -10.65
CA PRO A 274 -10.82 21.59 -10.87
C PRO A 274 -10.27 23.00 -10.79
N ARG A 275 -9.12 23.17 -10.12
CA ARG A 275 -8.47 24.47 -9.93
C ARG A 275 -7.06 24.45 -10.51
N GLY A 276 -6.80 25.33 -11.48
CA GLY A 276 -5.45 25.56 -12.01
C GLY A 276 -4.52 26.16 -10.96
N LEU A 277 -3.27 25.69 -10.93
CA LEU A 277 -2.18 26.20 -10.10
C LEU A 277 -1.37 27.28 -10.81
N GLY A 278 -1.56 27.45 -12.13
CA GLY A 278 -0.83 28.44 -12.94
C GLY A 278 0.66 28.14 -13.10
N ILE A 279 1.09 26.92 -12.80
CA ILE A 279 2.48 26.47 -12.84
C ILE A 279 2.59 25.34 -13.88
N PRO A 280 3.43 25.48 -14.91
CA PRO A 280 3.76 24.37 -15.79
C PRO A 280 4.65 23.36 -15.08
N ALA A 281 4.60 22.11 -15.51
CA ALA A 281 5.47 21.05 -15.02
C ALA A 281 5.85 20.14 -16.18
N GLU A 282 7.13 19.78 -16.26
CA GLU A 282 7.62 18.68 -17.10
C GLU A 282 7.47 17.36 -16.35
N GLU A 283 7.87 17.37 -15.08
CA GLU A 283 7.64 16.28 -14.14
C GLU A 283 7.10 16.83 -12.83
N PHE A 284 6.29 16.02 -12.14
CA PHE A 284 5.81 16.34 -10.82
C PHE A 284 5.65 15.08 -9.98
N LEU A 285 5.71 15.27 -8.67
CA LEU A 285 5.50 14.23 -7.68
C LEU A 285 4.69 14.82 -6.51
N LEU A 286 3.53 14.24 -6.27
CA LEU A 286 2.60 14.61 -5.22
C LEU A 286 3.07 13.99 -3.89
N ALA A 287 3.09 14.79 -2.84
CA ALA A 287 3.36 14.27 -1.50
C ALA A 287 2.21 13.36 -1.04
N PRO A 288 2.47 12.28 -0.30
CA PRO A 288 1.44 11.36 0.17
C PRO A 288 0.33 12.03 1.03
N ASP A 289 0.68 13.06 1.80
CA ASP A 289 -0.26 13.87 2.59
C ASP A 289 -1.14 14.81 1.73
N ALA A 290 -0.84 14.90 0.44
CA ALA A 290 -1.44 15.76 -0.56
C ALA A 290 -1.24 17.26 -0.33
N ASP A 291 -0.41 17.72 0.59
CA ASP A 291 -0.31 19.15 0.93
C ASP A 291 0.64 19.93 0.03
N VAL A 292 1.61 19.24 -0.58
CA VAL A 292 2.55 19.82 -1.54
C VAL A 292 2.72 18.95 -2.76
N VAL A 293 3.09 19.57 -3.87
CA VAL A 293 3.57 18.89 -5.08
C VAL A 293 4.98 19.38 -5.40
N ALA A 294 5.91 18.45 -5.56
CA ALA A 294 7.23 18.73 -6.11
C ALA A 294 7.10 18.87 -7.63
N VAL A 295 7.62 19.94 -8.19
CA VAL A 295 7.56 20.25 -9.62
C VAL A 295 8.97 20.43 -10.15
N SER A 296 9.31 19.68 -11.20
CA SER A 296 10.51 19.89 -12.00
C SER A 296 10.16 20.58 -13.31
N GLN A 297 10.87 21.67 -13.59
CA GLN A 297 10.70 22.45 -14.80
C GLN A 297 12.06 23.01 -15.22
N GLU A 298 12.49 22.74 -16.46
CA GLU A 298 13.78 23.22 -16.99
C GLU A 298 14.98 22.81 -16.10
N GLY A 299 14.92 21.60 -15.52
CA GLY A 299 15.95 21.08 -14.63
C GLY A 299 16.01 21.73 -13.25
N ARG A 300 14.97 22.44 -12.82
CA ARG A 300 14.88 23.07 -11.50
C ARG A 300 13.74 22.49 -10.69
N LEU A 301 14.03 22.09 -9.46
CA LEU A 301 13.02 21.61 -8.51
C LEU A 301 12.37 22.76 -7.73
N SER A 302 11.06 22.71 -7.57
CA SER A 302 10.29 23.57 -6.66
C SER A 302 9.23 22.78 -5.90
N ILE A 303 8.99 23.11 -4.64
CA ILE A 303 7.90 22.58 -3.83
C ILE A 303 6.75 23.59 -3.86
N VAL A 304 5.60 23.15 -4.36
CA VAL A 304 4.41 23.96 -4.56
C VAL A 304 3.33 23.53 -3.57
N PRO A 305 2.96 24.39 -2.61
CA PRO A 305 1.86 24.10 -1.70
C PRO A 305 0.50 24.08 -2.41
N LEU A 306 -0.34 23.09 -2.12
CA LEU A 306 -1.60 22.86 -2.81
C LEU A 306 -2.80 23.58 -2.19
N GLY A 307 -2.71 23.99 -0.92
CA GLY A 307 -3.73 24.76 -0.22
C GLY A 307 -3.95 26.16 -0.83
N ARG A 308 -5.17 26.71 -0.70
CA ARG A 308 -5.47 28.05 -1.24
C ARG A 308 -4.77 29.20 -0.50
N ASN A 309 -4.40 28.97 0.76
CA ASN A 309 -3.68 29.92 1.62
C ASN A 309 -2.40 29.31 2.19
N SER A 310 -1.90 28.23 1.59
CA SER A 310 -0.63 27.65 1.98
C SER A 310 0.52 28.57 1.55
N GLY A 311 1.71 28.36 2.12
CA GLY A 311 2.87 29.25 1.99
C GLY A 311 3.34 29.50 0.55
N ALA A 312 4.44 30.25 0.42
CA ALA A 312 5.05 30.51 -0.88
C ALA A 312 5.65 29.23 -1.50
N ILE A 313 5.74 29.21 -2.84
CA ILE A 313 6.51 28.20 -3.58
C ILE A 313 7.97 28.28 -3.13
N GLN A 314 8.56 27.12 -2.83
CA GLN A 314 9.94 27.01 -2.37
C GLN A 314 10.80 26.43 -3.49
N ALA A 315 11.79 27.18 -3.97
CA ALA A 315 12.75 26.67 -4.95
C ALA A 315 13.82 25.83 -4.24
N LYS A 316 14.17 24.67 -4.79
CA LYS A 316 15.24 23.81 -4.28
C LYS A 316 16.43 23.86 -5.23
N GLU A 317 17.27 24.89 -5.07
CA GLU A 317 18.30 25.26 -6.07
C GLU A 317 19.31 24.15 -6.39
N GLN A 318 19.57 23.25 -5.45
CA GLN A 318 20.55 22.17 -5.60
C GLN A 318 20.02 20.93 -6.31
N PHE A 319 18.69 20.76 -6.39
CA PHE A 319 18.06 19.55 -6.89
C PHE A 319 17.34 19.79 -8.22
N THR A 320 17.41 18.80 -9.10
CA THR A 320 16.75 18.83 -10.40
C THR A 320 15.37 18.17 -10.34
N ARG A 321 15.23 17.13 -9.51
CA ARG A 321 14.01 16.32 -9.40
C ARG A 321 13.89 15.65 -8.03
N LEU A 322 12.66 15.28 -7.66
CA LEU A 322 12.36 14.40 -6.52
C LEU A 322 11.83 13.07 -7.04
N LEU A 323 12.33 11.95 -6.53
CA LEU A 323 11.95 10.60 -6.96
C LEU A 323 10.92 9.96 -6.04
N ALA A 324 11.03 10.18 -4.73
CA ALA A 324 10.12 9.61 -3.76
C ALA A 324 10.01 10.48 -2.50
N PHE A 325 8.82 10.48 -1.91
CA PHE A 325 8.62 10.87 -0.51
C PHE A 325 8.70 9.63 0.37
N SER A 326 9.27 9.76 1.56
CA SER A 326 9.26 8.66 2.52
C SER A 326 7.83 8.37 3.00
N PRO A 327 7.51 7.12 3.37
CA PRO A 327 6.19 6.78 3.92
C PRO A 327 5.83 7.54 5.20
N ASN A 328 6.83 8.03 5.94
CA ASN A 328 6.65 8.82 7.16
C ASN A 328 6.61 10.35 6.93
N HIS A 329 6.74 10.81 5.68
CA HIS A 329 6.74 12.21 5.22
C HIS A 329 7.90 13.10 5.70
N ASN A 330 8.86 12.55 6.44
CA ASN A 330 9.95 13.36 7.00
C ASN A 330 11.15 13.46 6.06
N GLU A 331 11.23 12.57 5.06
CA GLU A 331 12.39 12.40 4.20
C GLU A 331 11.97 12.33 2.73
N GLN A 332 12.89 12.70 1.85
CA GLN A 332 12.68 12.76 0.41
C GLN A 332 13.93 12.24 -0.29
N ILE A 333 13.72 11.52 -1.39
CA ILE A 333 14.80 11.10 -2.29
C ILE A 333 14.89 12.12 -3.42
N ALA A 334 15.96 12.92 -3.41
CA ALA A 334 16.19 13.97 -4.37
C ALA A 334 17.33 13.62 -5.33
N LEU A 335 17.18 14.04 -6.58
CA LEU A 335 18.22 13.95 -7.59
C LEU A 335 18.88 15.30 -7.81
N GLN A 336 20.19 15.23 -8.00
CA GLN A 336 20.98 16.29 -8.57
C GLN A 336 21.72 15.76 -9.80
N GLU A 337 21.47 16.39 -10.94
CA GLU A 337 22.09 16.02 -12.21
C GLU A 337 22.93 17.19 -12.73
N ASN A 338 24.25 16.98 -12.81
CA ASN A 338 25.21 17.99 -13.24
C ASN A 338 26.26 17.35 -14.15
N ASP A 339 26.45 17.88 -15.36
CA ASP A 339 27.51 17.48 -16.31
C ASP A 339 27.61 15.95 -16.55
N GLY A 340 26.47 15.26 -16.63
CA GLY A 340 26.40 13.82 -16.84
C GLY A 340 26.70 12.96 -15.60
N ILE A 341 26.75 13.57 -14.42
CA ILE A 341 26.84 12.89 -13.13
C ILE A 341 25.50 13.01 -12.42
N THR A 342 24.93 11.87 -12.04
CA THR A 342 23.69 11.78 -11.27
C THR A 342 24.04 11.46 -9.81
N SER A 343 23.56 12.30 -8.90
CA SER A 343 23.75 12.14 -7.46
C SER A 343 22.40 12.03 -6.78
N LEU A 344 22.25 11.03 -5.92
CA LEU A 344 21.05 10.72 -5.18
C LEU A 344 21.23 11.15 -3.73
N TYR A 345 20.29 11.92 -3.21
CA TYR A 345 20.33 12.48 -1.85
C TYR A 345 19.10 12.07 -1.06
N LEU A 346 19.30 11.84 0.24
CA LEU A 346 18.24 11.87 1.24
C LEU A 346 18.19 13.28 1.84
N THR A 347 17.01 13.91 1.78
CA THR A 347 16.78 15.26 2.32
C THR A 347 15.52 15.31 3.16
N ASN A 348 15.52 16.12 4.21
CA ASN A 348 14.34 16.35 5.06
C ASN A 348 13.48 17.53 4.57
N GLY A 349 13.82 18.12 3.43
CA GLY A 349 13.10 19.27 2.85
C GLY A 349 13.34 20.61 3.56
N ASP A 350 14.01 20.63 4.71
CA ASP A 350 14.45 21.85 5.42
C ASP A 350 15.80 22.34 4.89
N GLU A 351 15.91 23.64 4.59
CA GLU A 351 17.16 24.26 4.10
C GLU A 351 18.26 24.35 5.16
N ASP A 352 17.92 24.20 6.45
CA ASP A 352 18.84 24.34 7.58
C ASP A 352 19.50 23.01 8.02
N GLN A 353 19.16 21.88 7.40
CA GLN A 353 19.74 20.56 7.70
C GLN A 353 20.62 20.09 6.54
N ASP A 354 21.72 19.40 6.88
CA ASP A 354 22.63 18.84 5.88
C ASP A 354 21.98 17.64 5.17
N ASP A 355 21.93 17.68 3.84
CA ASP A 355 21.47 16.55 3.03
C ASP A 355 22.52 15.43 2.96
N GLN A 356 22.06 14.19 3.03
CA GLN A 356 22.93 13.02 2.96
C GLN A 356 23.05 12.53 1.51
N LEU A 357 24.28 12.50 0.98
CA LEU A 357 24.57 11.85 -0.30
C LEU A 357 24.48 10.32 -0.12
N LEU A 358 23.57 9.68 -0.84
CA LEU A 358 23.39 8.21 -0.81
C LEU A 358 24.21 7.53 -1.90
N LEU A 359 24.16 8.05 -3.13
CA LEU A 359 24.79 7.44 -4.30
C LEU A 359 25.27 8.51 -5.27
N ARG A 360 26.42 8.28 -5.89
CA ARG A 360 26.91 9.09 -7.01
C ARG A 360 27.29 8.17 -8.18
N THR A 361 26.70 8.40 -9.33
CA THR A 361 26.85 7.53 -10.50
C THR A 361 26.94 8.32 -11.81
N LEU A 362 27.46 7.66 -12.85
CA LEU A 362 27.46 8.16 -14.23
C LEU A 362 26.25 7.63 -15.02
N THR A 363 25.51 6.69 -14.44
CA THR A 363 24.30 6.11 -15.03
C THR A 363 23.07 6.90 -14.59
N PRO A 364 22.12 7.21 -15.51
CA PRO A 364 20.86 7.83 -15.14
C PRO A 364 20.08 6.98 -14.13
N ILE A 365 19.42 7.65 -13.19
CA ILE A 365 18.47 7.05 -12.25
C ILE A 365 17.07 7.49 -12.71
N VAL A 366 16.25 6.52 -13.13
CA VAL A 366 14.94 6.77 -13.74
C VAL A 366 13.89 6.96 -12.66
N ASP A 367 13.84 6.04 -11.71
CA ASP A 367 12.82 5.97 -10.67
C ASP A 367 13.38 5.30 -9.41
N CYS A 368 12.81 5.60 -8.24
CA CYS A 368 13.11 4.91 -6.99
C CYS A 368 11.85 4.78 -6.12
N LEU A 369 11.69 3.63 -5.47
CA LEU A 369 10.57 3.33 -4.57
C LEU A 369 11.08 2.90 -3.19
N TYR A 370 10.47 3.40 -2.12
CA TYR A 370 10.76 2.93 -0.77
C TYR A 370 10.30 1.49 -0.57
N GLU A 371 11.08 0.71 0.18
CA GLU A 371 10.62 -0.54 0.78
C GLU A 371 9.60 -0.19 1.90
N PRO A 372 8.37 -0.75 1.86
CA PRO A 372 7.29 -0.26 2.71
C PRO A 372 7.31 -0.77 4.16
N ARG A 373 8.05 -1.84 4.49
CA ARG A 373 8.08 -2.40 5.85
C ARG A 373 8.91 -1.56 6.80
N TYR A 374 10.15 -1.29 6.42
CA TYR A 374 11.12 -0.62 7.26
C TYR A 374 11.48 0.77 6.77
N GLY A 375 11.36 1.03 5.47
CA GLY A 375 11.76 2.30 4.86
C GLY A 375 13.26 2.55 4.90
N GLU A 376 14.08 1.53 5.20
CA GLU A 376 15.54 1.63 5.30
C GLU A 376 16.25 1.31 3.96
N THR A 377 15.50 0.77 2.98
CA THR A 377 15.98 0.44 1.64
C THR A 377 15.12 1.16 0.61
N ILE A 378 15.76 1.61 -0.48
CA ILE A 378 15.07 2.05 -1.69
C ILE A 378 15.43 1.16 -2.87
N TYR A 379 14.45 0.83 -3.70
CA TYR A 379 14.64 0.13 -4.96
C TYR A 379 14.69 1.13 -6.10
N CYS A 380 15.78 1.15 -6.87
CA CYS A 380 15.98 2.12 -7.95
C CYS A 380 16.10 1.44 -9.32
N LEU A 381 15.42 2.02 -10.31
CA LEU A 381 15.59 1.70 -11.72
C LEU A 381 16.66 2.61 -12.31
N LYS A 382 17.70 2.02 -12.88
CA LYS A 382 18.84 2.73 -13.46
C LYS A 382 19.07 2.29 -14.89
N ILE A 383 19.70 3.13 -15.70
CA ILE A 383 20.05 2.81 -17.09
C ILE A 383 21.56 2.69 -17.22
N ASP A 384 22.05 1.48 -17.48
CA ASP A 384 23.46 1.28 -17.84
C ASP A 384 23.65 1.30 -19.36
N GLN A 385 24.91 1.38 -19.80
CA GLN A 385 25.30 1.24 -21.20
C GLN A 385 26.06 -0.07 -21.40
N ALA A 386 25.48 -0.96 -22.21
CA ALA A 386 26.12 -2.22 -22.61
C ALA A 386 26.49 -2.20 -24.10
N GLU A 387 27.57 -2.88 -24.47
CA GLU A 387 27.89 -3.12 -25.87
C GLU A 387 27.24 -4.44 -26.35
N SER A 388 26.35 -4.36 -27.34
CA SER A 388 25.75 -5.52 -28.00
C SER A 388 25.93 -5.42 -29.50
N LEU A 389 26.52 -6.45 -30.12
CA LEU A 389 26.79 -6.52 -31.56
C LEU A 389 27.55 -5.29 -32.12
N GLY A 390 28.43 -4.68 -31.32
CA GLY A 390 29.20 -3.49 -31.69
C GLY A 390 28.40 -2.18 -31.67
N GLN A 391 27.22 -2.18 -31.07
CA GLN A 391 26.41 -0.98 -30.79
C GLN A 391 26.28 -0.80 -29.27
N ILE A 392 26.28 0.45 -28.82
CA ILE A 392 25.95 0.78 -27.43
C ILE A 392 24.42 0.71 -27.30
N VAL A 393 23.96 -0.13 -26.38
CA VAL A 393 22.55 -0.34 -26.06
C VAL A 393 22.33 0.03 -24.60
N GLU A 394 21.29 0.80 -24.33
CA GLU A 394 20.83 1.09 -22.98
C GLU A 394 20.22 -0.18 -22.36
N GLU A 395 20.71 -0.54 -21.18
CA GLU A 395 20.26 -1.71 -20.42
C GLU A 395 19.79 -1.27 -19.04
N PRO A 396 18.46 -1.20 -18.82
CA PRO A 396 17.97 -0.89 -17.51
C PRO A 396 18.23 -2.02 -16.52
N PHE A 397 18.42 -1.67 -15.26
CA PHE A 397 18.58 -2.63 -14.18
C PHE A 397 17.97 -2.08 -12.89
N LEU A 398 17.50 -3.00 -12.07
CA LEU A 398 16.98 -2.75 -10.74
C LEU A 398 18.08 -2.99 -9.71
N SER A 399 18.24 -2.07 -8.77
CA SER A 399 19.11 -2.22 -7.60
C SER A 399 18.38 -1.87 -6.31
N ALA A 400 18.84 -2.43 -5.20
CA ALA A 400 18.48 -2.02 -3.85
C ALA A 400 19.60 -1.15 -3.26
N LEU A 401 19.24 -0.06 -2.60
CA LEU A 401 20.16 0.83 -1.92
C LEU A 401 19.78 0.94 -0.45
N ASP A 402 20.71 0.60 0.43
CA ASP A 402 20.57 0.80 1.87
C ASP A 402 20.77 2.29 2.20
N ILE A 403 19.79 2.91 2.83
CA ILE A 403 19.77 4.37 3.07
C ILE A 403 20.81 4.77 4.12
N ALA A 404 21.05 3.92 5.13
CA ALA A 404 21.97 4.22 6.22
C ALA A 404 23.44 4.21 5.77
N THR A 405 23.78 3.27 4.88
CA THR A 405 25.16 3.01 4.44
C THR A 405 25.47 3.54 3.04
N GLY A 406 24.46 3.74 2.20
CA GLY A 406 24.63 4.04 0.78
C GLY A 406 25.11 2.84 -0.05
N ASN A 407 25.05 1.62 0.49
CA ASN A 407 25.48 0.41 -0.21
C ASN A 407 24.45 -0.01 -1.25
N GLU A 408 24.89 -0.10 -2.51
CA GLU A 408 24.06 -0.54 -3.63
C GLU A 408 24.26 -2.03 -3.91
N THR A 409 23.15 -2.77 -4.02
CA THR A 409 23.11 -4.17 -4.42
C THR A 409 22.29 -4.33 -5.70
N PRO A 410 22.91 -4.76 -6.82
CA PRO A 410 22.16 -5.07 -8.04
C PRO A 410 21.21 -6.25 -7.82
N LEU A 411 19.96 -6.12 -8.28
CA LEU A 411 18.92 -7.16 -8.14
C LEU A 411 18.61 -7.86 -9.46
N LEU A 412 18.35 -7.10 -10.52
CA LEU A 412 17.86 -7.65 -11.78
C LEU A 412 18.25 -6.78 -12.98
N ALA A 413 18.86 -7.39 -14.00
CA ALA A 413 19.06 -6.74 -15.30
C ALA A 413 17.81 -6.91 -16.19
N LEU A 414 17.45 -5.87 -16.93
CA LEU A 414 16.25 -5.77 -17.77
C LEU A 414 16.61 -5.39 -19.22
N PRO A 415 17.36 -6.25 -19.94
CA PRO A 415 17.84 -5.92 -21.27
C PRO A 415 16.69 -5.71 -22.27
N ASN A 416 16.82 -4.67 -23.09
CA ASN A 416 15.92 -4.27 -24.20
C ASN A 416 14.63 -3.52 -23.83
N TYR A 417 14.43 -3.11 -22.57
CA TYR A 417 13.17 -2.45 -22.15
C TYR A 417 13.46 -1.08 -21.57
N ARG A 418 12.99 0.00 -22.22
CA ARG A 418 13.35 1.39 -21.86
C ARG A 418 12.32 2.12 -20.98
N ASP A 419 11.09 1.62 -20.92
CA ASP A 419 9.96 2.23 -20.20
C ASP A 419 9.38 1.25 -19.17
N VAL A 420 10.22 0.73 -18.28
CA VAL A 420 9.80 -0.24 -17.27
C VAL A 420 9.08 0.49 -16.14
N ARG A 421 7.86 0.07 -15.82
CA ARG A 421 7.15 0.55 -14.62
C ARG A 421 7.30 -0.44 -13.49
N LEU A 422 7.66 0.06 -12.31
CA LEU A 422 7.81 -0.74 -11.08
C LEU A 422 6.62 -0.52 -10.16
N SER A 423 6.28 -1.53 -9.37
CA SER A 423 5.35 -1.42 -8.24
C SER A 423 5.76 -2.39 -7.14
N VAL A 424 5.92 -1.90 -5.92
CA VAL A 424 6.25 -2.72 -4.74
C VAL A 424 4.96 -3.12 -4.03
N ALA A 425 4.87 -4.37 -3.58
CA ALA A 425 3.72 -4.86 -2.82
C ALA A 425 3.60 -4.10 -1.50
N ALA A 426 2.38 -3.85 -1.03
CA ALA A 426 2.14 -3.15 0.24
C ALA A 426 2.82 -3.84 1.44
N ASP A 427 2.94 -5.18 1.40
CA ASP A 427 3.63 -5.99 2.41
C ASP A 427 5.16 -6.09 2.21
N GLY A 428 5.71 -5.46 1.17
CA GLY A 428 7.15 -5.37 0.91
C GLY A 428 7.84 -6.66 0.44
N LEU A 429 7.07 -7.71 0.14
CA LEU A 429 7.63 -9.04 -0.18
C LEU A 429 7.89 -9.28 -1.67
N ALA A 430 7.33 -8.45 -2.55
CA ALA A 430 7.48 -8.63 -3.98
C ALA A 430 7.41 -7.30 -4.74
N LEU A 431 8.03 -7.32 -5.92
CA LEU A 431 7.98 -6.23 -6.89
C LEU A 431 7.32 -6.73 -8.18
N LEU A 432 6.41 -5.95 -8.73
CA LEU A 432 5.90 -6.11 -10.09
C LEU A 432 6.63 -5.17 -11.03
N PHE A 433 6.91 -5.66 -12.23
CA PHE A 433 7.41 -4.84 -13.32
C PHE A 433 6.88 -5.31 -14.66
N ASP A 434 6.92 -4.44 -15.66
CA ASP A 434 6.57 -4.80 -17.03
C ASP A 434 7.77 -4.90 -17.97
N GLN A 435 7.53 -5.60 -19.06
CA GLN A 435 8.42 -5.68 -20.21
C GLN A 435 7.57 -5.51 -21.46
N VAL A 436 7.69 -4.34 -22.10
CA VAL A 436 6.90 -3.97 -23.27
C VAL A 436 7.71 -4.08 -24.56
N VAL A 437 7.07 -4.60 -25.61
CA VAL A 437 7.60 -4.57 -26.97
C VAL A 437 7.08 -3.30 -27.63
N THR A 438 8.01 -2.40 -27.98
CA THR A 438 7.68 -1.09 -28.53
C THR A 438 8.01 -0.97 -30.01
N ALA A 439 7.26 -0.12 -30.70
CA ALA A 439 7.49 0.25 -32.09
C ALA A 439 7.24 1.76 -32.29
N ASN A 440 7.70 2.28 -33.44
CA ASN A 440 7.30 3.63 -33.84
C ASN A 440 5.78 3.67 -34.04
N PRO A 441 5.09 4.68 -33.48
CA PRO A 441 3.66 4.84 -33.66
C PRO A 441 3.24 4.82 -35.13
N THR A 442 2.18 4.06 -35.40
CA THR A 442 1.49 4.05 -36.69
C THR A 442 0.07 4.55 -36.48
N GLN A 443 -0.68 4.77 -37.57
CA GLN A 443 -2.10 5.12 -37.47
C GLN A 443 -2.91 4.05 -36.73
N ASN A 444 -2.46 2.78 -36.67
CA ASN A 444 -3.19 1.72 -35.97
C ASN A 444 -2.78 1.56 -34.50
N SER A 445 -1.86 2.37 -34.01
CA SER A 445 -1.36 2.28 -32.65
C SER A 445 -2.38 2.89 -31.67
N ASN A 446 -2.75 2.12 -30.65
CA ASN A 446 -3.77 2.52 -29.66
C ASN A 446 -3.29 2.47 -28.20
N LEU A 447 -2.09 1.93 -27.96
CA LEU A 447 -1.46 1.87 -26.64
C LEU A 447 -0.07 2.49 -26.74
N PHE A 448 0.31 3.24 -25.71
CA PHE A 448 1.53 4.03 -25.73
C PHE A 448 2.28 3.95 -24.40
N THR A 449 3.62 3.98 -24.47
CA THR A 449 4.49 4.18 -23.31
C THR A 449 4.58 5.68 -22.95
N ASP A 450 5.20 6.00 -21.81
CA ASP A 450 5.42 7.39 -21.38
C ASP A 450 6.33 8.16 -22.35
N SER A 451 7.22 7.45 -23.06
CA SER A 451 8.05 8.02 -24.13
C SER A 451 7.31 8.21 -25.47
N GLY A 452 6.03 7.82 -25.54
CA GLY A 452 5.18 7.97 -26.72
C GLY A 452 5.37 6.88 -27.78
N LEU A 453 6.08 5.79 -27.48
CA LEU A 453 6.21 4.65 -28.38
C LEU A 453 4.96 3.77 -28.34
N ALA A 454 4.61 3.14 -29.46
CA ALA A 454 3.47 2.24 -29.53
C ALA A 454 3.77 0.91 -28.83
N VAL A 455 2.84 0.42 -28.02
CA VAL A 455 2.93 -0.87 -27.33
C VAL A 455 2.29 -1.95 -28.20
N GLU A 456 3.11 -2.82 -28.79
CA GLU A 456 2.65 -3.95 -29.62
C GLU A 456 2.28 -5.15 -28.75
N GLY A 457 2.99 -5.35 -27.64
CA GLY A 457 2.75 -6.39 -26.66
C GLY A 457 3.48 -6.09 -25.36
N GLY A 458 3.15 -6.82 -24.30
CA GLY A 458 3.80 -6.65 -23.02
C GLY A 458 3.52 -7.78 -22.06
N ARG A 459 4.37 -7.93 -21.05
CA ARG A 459 4.22 -8.95 -20.01
C ARG A 459 4.48 -8.35 -18.63
N VAL A 460 3.62 -8.71 -17.68
CA VAL A 460 3.81 -8.44 -16.26
C VAL A 460 4.64 -9.55 -15.64
N TRP A 461 5.62 -9.16 -14.85
CA TRP A 461 6.54 -10.03 -14.14
C TRP A 461 6.50 -9.77 -12.65
N LEU A 462 6.75 -10.82 -11.87
CA LEU A 462 6.84 -10.82 -10.42
C LEU A 462 8.27 -11.15 -9.99
N LEU A 463 8.88 -10.29 -9.19
CA LEU A 463 10.14 -10.56 -8.52
C LEU A 463 9.87 -10.69 -7.02
N ALA A 464 10.10 -11.86 -6.45
CA ALA A 464 10.13 -12.02 -5.00
C ALA A 464 11.35 -11.27 -4.45
N LEU A 465 11.13 -10.41 -3.46
CA LEU A 465 12.19 -9.64 -2.86
C LEU A 465 12.81 -10.47 -1.73
N PRO A 466 14.15 -10.56 -1.66
CA PRO A 466 14.81 -11.22 -0.55
C PRO A 466 14.51 -10.48 0.76
N GLU A 467 14.44 -11.19 1.88
CA GLU A 467 14.60 -10.56 3.18
C GLU A 467 16.04 -10.04 3.26
N LEU A 468 16.18 -8.72 3.16
CA LEU A 468 17.45 -8.02 3.27
C LEU A 468 17.86 -7.94 4.76
N GLU A 469 18.03 -9.10 5.42
CA GLU A 469 18.70 -9.13 6.71
C GLU A 469 20.20 -8.81 6.52
N GLN A 470 20.78 -8.06 7.46
CA GLN A 470 22.12 -7.43 7.34
C GLN A 470 23.31 -8.38 7.09
N ASP A 471 23.13 -9.70 7.04
CA ASP A 471 24.20 -10.68 6.84
C ASP A 471 23.83 -11.86 5.91
N ALA A 472 22.69 -11.81 5.21
CA ALA A 472 22.27 -12.89 4.32
C ALA A 472 22.82 -12.71 2.90
N GLU A 473 23.50 -13.73 2.36
CA GLU A 473 23.85 -13.78 0.94
C GLU A 473 22.55 -13.83 0.12
N ILE A 474 22.19 -12.71 -0.51
CA ILE A 474 21.00 -12.59 -1.34
C ILE A 474 21.12 -13.59 -2.49
N GLN A 475 20.33 -14.66 -2.43
CA GLN A 475 20.20 -15.56 -3.57
C GLN A 475 19.27 -14.90 -4.58
N PRO A 476 19.73 -14.64 -5.82
CA PRO A 476 18.88 -14.05 -6.84
C PRO A 476 17.76 -15.04 -7.17
N VAL A 477 16.53 -14.69 -6.78
CA VAL A 477 15.34 -15.42 -7.20
C VAL A 477 14.98 -14.93 -8.60
N PRO A 478 14.93 -15.82 -9.61
CA PRO A 478 14.56 -15.40 -10.96
C PRO A 478 13.12 -14.87 -10.98
N PRO A 479 12.83 -13.82 -11.76
CA PRO A 479 11.48 -13.30 -11.87
C PRO A 479 10.53 -14.30 -12.54
N GLU A 480 9.28 -14.34 -12.08
CA GLU A 480 8.21 -15.16 -12.62
C GLU A 480 7.35 -14.35 -13.59
N SER A 481 7.04 -14.92 -14.75
CA SER A 481 6.13 -14.31 -15.72
C SER A 481 4.68 -14.56 -15.31
N LEU A 482 3.88 -13.51 -15.20
CA LEU A 482 2.46 -13.63 -14.85
C LEU A 482 1.54 -13.60 -16.09
N LEU A 483 1.19 -12.40 -16.57
CA LEU A 483 0.10 -12.18 -17.52
C LEU A 483 0.53 -11.23 -18.65
N PRO A 484 -0.09 -11.33 -19.86
CA PRO A 484 0.10 -10.35 -20.92
C PRO A 484 -0.49 -9.00 -20.51
N GLY A 485 0.37 -8.00 -20.33
CA GLY A 485 -0.02 -6.71 -19.77
C GLY A 485 1.14 -5.76 -19.54
N PHE A 486 0.84 -4.52 -19.18
CA PHE A 486 1.82 -3.49 -18.81
C PHE A 486 1.22 -2.51 -17.78
N ARG A 487 2.07 -1.65 -17.21
CA ARG A 487 1.80 -0.78 -16.06
C ARG A 487 1.20 -1.52 -14.87
N PRO A 488 1.84 -2.56 -14.32
CA PRO A 488 1.30 -3.24 -13.16
C PRO A 488 1.36 -2.33 -11.92
N GLN A 489 0.33 -2.40 -11.10
CA GLN A 489 0.29 -1.75 -9.79
C GLN A 489 -0.32 -2.68 -8.76
N TRP A 490 0.39 -2.94 -7.66
CA TRP A 490 -0.18 -3.63 -6.51
C TRP A 490 -1.35 -2.83 -5.92
N MET A 491 -2.37 -3.55 -5.50
CA MET A 491 -3.44 -2.99 -4.68
C MET A 491 -2.93 -2.79 -3.25
N PRO A 492 -3.30 -1.67 -2.59
CA PRO A 492 -2.78 -1.29 -1.27
C PRO A 492 -3.29 -2.13 -0.09
#